data_AF-A0A7V9IC95-F1
#
_entry.id   AF-A0A7V9IC95-F1
#
_cell.length_a   1.000
_cell.length_b   1.000
_cell.length_c   1.000
_cell.angle_alpha   90.00
_cell.angle_beta   90.00
_cell.angle_gamma   90.00
#
_symmetry.space_group_name_H-M   'P 1'
#
loop_
_entity.id
_entity.type
_entity.pdbx_description
1 polymer ?
#
loop_
_entity_poly.entity_id
_entity_poly.type
_entity_poly.pdbx_seq_one_letter_code
_entity_poly.pdbx_strand_id
1 'polypeptide(L)'
;MGDVEDRIADLFAVDLKDFVRARNDLARNLKEAGDGPAAARVSSLKKPILTVWVVNGLARRRAEEVRALVDQDAPQTGEELRAASAARKKLLNSLLADAQKILEGAGKSATPAALQRVGRTLEGAAQSDSDNLLAGTVESESEPVAQFVATGGVWAESDEVSDSERRQLLERAERAEQEAEEMTARAVEAEDDARRLADLAARARAGAREAREEVQRAARAR
;
A
#
# COMPACT_ATOMS: atom_id res chain seq x y z
N MET A 1 -2.95 1.62 23.82
CA MET A 1 -2.27 0.99 22.67
C MET A 1 -3.34 0.16 22.01
N GLY A 2 -3.84 0.57 20.83
CA GLY A 2 -4.79 -0.26 20.07
C GLY A 2 -4.14 -1.58 19.70
N ASP A 3 -4.95 -2.61 19.54
CA ASP A 3 -4.47 -3.94 19.13
C ASP A 3 -3.75 -3.83 17.78
N VAL A 4 -2.80 -4.72 17.52
CA VAL A 4 -2.08 -4.75 16.23
C VAL A 4 -3.07 -4.90 15.07
N GLU A 5 -4.16 -5.63 15.27
CA GLU A 5 -5.24 -5.78 14.30
C GLU A 5 -5.95 -4.46 13.99
N ASP A 6 -6.26 -3.64 15.00
CA ASP A 6 -6.89 -2.32 14.79
C ASP A 6 -5.99 -1.43 13.93
N ARG A 7 -4.68 -1.47 14.18
CA ARG A 7 -3.68 -0.69 13.41
C ARG A 7 -3.55 -1.18 11.97
N ILE A 8 -3.77 -2.47 11.73
CA ILE A 8 -3.81 -3.04 10.39
C ILE A 8 -5.10 -2.64 9.67
N ALA A 9 -6.25 -2.69 10.35
CA ALA A 9 -7.51 -2.17 9.80
C ALA A 9 -7.41 -0.68 9.43
N ASP A 10 -6.69 0.12 10.24
CA ASP A 10 -6.36 1.52 9.91
C ASP A 10 -5.47 1.66 8.68
N LEU A 11 -4.47 0.79 8.55
CA LEU A 11 -3.60 0.76 7.38
C LEU A 11 -4.38 0.48 6.09
N PHE A 12 -5.34 -0.43 6.09
CA PHE A 12 -6.14 -0.76 4.91
C PHE A 12 -7.10 0.35 4.46
N ALA A 13 -7.28 1.39 5.28
CA ALA A 13 -8.18 2.49 4.99
C ALA A 13 -7.50 3.80 4.61
N VAL A 14 -6.17 3.87 4.69
CA VAL A 14 -5.42 5.01 4.15
C VAL A 14 -5.59 5.08 2.64
N ASP A 15 -5.33 6.25 2.04
CA ASP A 15 -5.32 6.39 0.59
C ASP A 15 -4.37 5.38 -0.06
N LEU A 16 -4.79 4.78 -1.17
CA LEU A 16 -4.04 3.72 -1.83
C LEU A 16 -2.61 4.12 -2.24
N LYS A 17 -2.39 5.40 -2.55
CA LYS A 17 -1.07 5.97 -2.87
C LYS A 17 -0.14 6.02 -1.65
N ASP A 18 -0.71 6.09 -0.45
CA ASP A 18 0.00 6.26 0.82
C ASP A 18 0.20 4.94 1.57
N PHE A 19 -0.48 3.87 1.15
CA PHE A 19 -0.45 2.56 1.81
C PHE A 19 0.96 2.03 2.08
N VAL A 20 1.85 2.03 1.08
CA VAL A 20 3.21 1.48 1.23
C VAL A 20 4.02 2.26 2.26
N ARG A 21 3.90 3.60 2.26
CA ARG A 21 4.56 4.47 3.24
C ARG A 21 4.02 4.19 4.64
N ALA A 22 2.70 4.21 4.80
CA ALA A 22 2.04 3.96 6.08
C ALA A 22 2.37 2.56 6.65
N ARG A 23 2.43 1.52 5.79
CA ARG A 23 2.82 0.16 6.19
C ARG A 23 4.25 0.12 6.71
N ASN A 24 5.18 0.73 6.00
CA ASN A 24 6.59 0.75 6.39
C ASN A 24 6.81 1.54 7.69
N ASP A 25 6.11 2.66 7.85
CA ASP A 25 6.14 3.45 9.10
C ASP A 25 5.56 2.65 10.28
N LEU A 26 4.44 1.95 10.07
CA LEU A 26 3.84 1.08 11.08
C LEU A 26 4.79 -0.06 11.50
N ALA A 27 5.40 -0.74 10.53
CA ALA A 27 6.36 -1.81 10.78
C ALA A 27 7.60 -1.30 11.55
N ARG A 28 8.14 -0.13 11.18
CA ARG A 28 9.25 0.51 11.90
C ARG A 28 8.87 0.82 13.35
N ASN A 29 7.72 1.45 13.56
CA ASN A 29 7.23 1.80 14.90
C ASN A 29 7.02 0.56 15.78
N LEU A 30 6.53 -0.56 15.22
CA LEU A 30 6.38 -1.83 15.94
C LEU A 30 7.74 -2.43 16.33
N LYS A 31 8.72 -2.37 15.43
CA LYS A 31 10.09 -2.83 15.71
C LYS A 31 10.75 -2.01 16.81
N GLU A 32 10.59 -0.68 16.79
CA GLU A 32 11.08 0.23 17.84
C GLU A 32 10.39 -0.01 19.19
N ALA A 33 9.12 -0.42 19.18
CA ALA A 33 8.37 -0.81 20.36
C ALA A 33 8.71 -2.22 20.90
N GLY A 34 9.63 -2.96 20.23
CA GLY A 34 10.06 -4.30 20.63
C GLY A 34 9.18 -5.44 20.10
N ASP A 35 8.18 -5.16 19.28
CA ASP A 35 7.30 -6.16 18.67
C ASP A 35 7.77 -6.54 17.26
N GLY A 36 8.86 -7.31 17.21
CA GLY A 36 9.42 -7.86 15.98
C GLY A 36 8.44 -8.74 15.18
N PRO A 37 7.69 -9.66 15.80
CA PRO A 37 6.69 -10.48 15.11
C PRO A 37 5.59 -9.65 14.44
N ALA A 38 5.01 -8.67 15.13
CA ALA A 38 4.00 -7.80 14.53
C ALA A 38 4.58 -6.94 13.41
N ALA A 39 5.81 -6.42 13.57
CA ALA A 39 6.49 -5.66 12.52
C ALA A 39 6.67 -6.50 11.25
N ALA A 40 7.09 -7.77 11.38
CA ALA A 40 7.24 -8.69 10.26
C ALA A 40 5.90 -8.93 9.56
N ARG A 41 4.83 -9.19 10.31
CA ARG A 41 3.48 -9.37 9.77
C ARG A 41 3.01 -8.14 8.99
N VAL A 42 3.14 -6.95 9.56
CA VAL A 42 2.76 -5.70 8.88
C VAL A 42 3.57 -5.52 7.59
N SER A 43 4.87 -5.80 7.61
CA SER A 43 5.73 -5.65 6.43
C SER A 43 5.36 -6.60 5.29
N SER A 44 4.81 -7.78 5.60
CA SER A 44 4.36 -8.76 4.60
C SER A 44 3.00 -8.44 3.97
N LEU A 45 2.22 -7.52 4.55
CA LEU A 45 0.92 -7.14 3.99
C LEU A 45 1.07 -6.58 2.57
N LYS A 46 0.25 -7.11 1.67
CA LYS A 46 0.23 -6.67 0.28
C LYS A 46 -0.55 -5.37 0.17
N LYS A 47 -0.12 -4.53 -0.78
CA LYS A 47 -0.91 -3.37 -1.18
C LYS A 47 -2.20 -3.89 -1.82
N PRO A 48 -3.39 -3.57 -1.28
CA PRO A 48 -4.64 -4.00 -1.89
C PRO A 48 -4.78 -3.40 -3.29
N ILE A 49 -5.51 -4.04 -4.19
CA ILE A 49 -5.92 -3.39 -5.44
C ILE A 49 -7.11 -2.45 -5.19
N LEU A 50 -7.42 -1.57 -6.14
CA LEU A 50 -8.46 -0.55 -5.96
C LEU A 50 -9.81 -1.14 -5.53
N THR A 51 -10.25 -2.24 -6.14
CA THR A 51 -11.52 -2.91 -5.78
C THR A 51 -11.53 -3.34 -4.33
N VAL A 52 -10.45 -4.01 -3.88
CA VAL A 52 -10.30 -4.53 -2.52
C VAL A 52 -10.24 -3.38 -1.51
N TRP A 53 -9.53 -2.30 -1.85
CA TRP A 53 -9.49 -1.09 -1.04
C TRP A 53 -10.88 -0.46 -0.84
N VAL A 54 -11.71 -0.42 -1.90
CA VAL A 54 -13.10 0.05 -1.80
C VAL A 54 -13.91 -0.87 -0.87
N VAL A 55 -13.77 -2.19 -1.00
CA VAL A 55 -14.45 -3.18 -0.14
C VAL A 55 -14.06 -3.00 1.33
N ASN A 56 -12.78 -2.83 1.64
CA ASN A 56 -12.32 -2.53 2.99
C ASN A 56 -12.89 -1.19 3.50
N GLY A 57 -12.99 -0.19 2.62
CA GLY A 57 -13.67 1.07 2.93
C GLY A 57 -15.15 0.90 3.27
N LEU A 58 -15.86 -0.02 2.60
CA LEU A 58 -17.26 -0.33 2.89
C LEU A 58 -17.41 -1.02 4.25
N ALA A 59 -16.54 -1.99 4.57
CA ALA A 59 -16.52 -2.66 5.86
C ALA A 59 -16.45 -1.67 7.03
N ARG A 60 -15.68 -0.57 6.86
CA ARG A 60 -15.57 0.46 7.90
C ARG A 60 -16.73 1.45 7.93
N ARG A 61 -17.21 1.89 6.76
CA ARG A 61 -18.27 2.91 6.66
C ARG A 61 -19.68 2.36 6.90
N ARG A 62 -19.91 1.08 6.56
CA ARG A 62 -21.21 0.40 6.60
C ARG A 62 -21.08 -0.97 7.27
N ALA A 63 -20.39 -1.02 8.41
CA ALA A 63 -20.10 -2.25 9.16
C ALA A 63 -21.35 -3.11 9.41
N GLU A 64 -22.48 -2.49 9.77
CA GLU A 64 -23.73 -3.23 10.01
C GLU A 64 -24.33 -3.86 8.75
N GLU A 65 -24.23 -3.21 7.60
CA GLU A 65 -24.72 -3.78 6.33
C GLU A 65 -23.79 -4.85 5.78
N VAL A 66 -22.49 -4.70 5.99
CA VAL A 66 -21.50 -5.73 5.65
C VAL A 66 -21.70 -6.95 6.55
N ARG A 67 -21.95 -6.75 7.85
CA ARG A 67 -22.33 -7.83 8.78
C ARG A 67 -23.62 -8.53 8.36
N ALA A 68 -24.67 -7.77 8.02
CA ALA A 68 -25.92 -8.34 7.52
C ALA A 68 -25.78 -9.10 6.18
N LEU A 69 -24.75 -8.78 5.39
CA LEU A 69 -24.42 -9.52 4.16
C LEU A 69 -23.71 -10.84 4.46
N VAL A 70 -22.87 -10.88 5.49
CA VAL A 70 -22.17 -12.08 5.97
C VAL A 70 -23.13 -13.03 6.70
N ASP A 71 -23.98 -12.50 7.59
CA ASP A 71 -24.86 -13.28 8.48
C ASP A 71 -26.14 -13.79 7.79
N GLN A 72 -26.11 -14.01 6.47
CA GLN A 72 -27.28 -14.51 5.74
C GLN A 72 -27.50 -16.01 6.02
N ASP A 73 -28.59 -16.35 6.70
CA ASP A 73 -29.01 -17.74 6.90
C ASP A 73 -29.33 -18.44 5.57
N ALA A 74 -29.04 -19.74 5.52
CA ALA A 74 -29.43 -20.58 4.38
C ALA A 74 -30.96 -20.74 4.34
N PRO A 75 -31.65 -20.29 3.27
CA PRO A 75 -33.10 -20.41 3.17
C PRO A 75 -33.52 -21.87 3.04
N GLN A 76 -34.60 -22.26 3.71
CA GLN A 76 -35.13 -23.63 3.74
C GLN A 76 -36.33 -23.80 2.80
N THR A 77 -37.04 -22.70 2.51
CA THR A 77 -38.19 -22.69 1.60
C THR A 77 -37.98 -21.79 0.39
N GLY A 78 -38.77 -22.00 -0.67
CA GLY A 78 -38.74 -21.15 -1.86
C GLY A 78 -39.24 -19.71 -1.61
N GLU A 79 -40.05 -19.49 -0.57
CA GLU A 79 -40.48 -18.14 -0.17
C GLU A 79 -39.34 -17.42 0.56
N GLU A 80 -38.70 -18.08 1.53
CA GLU A 80 -37.51 -17.58 2.22
C GLU A 80 -36.38 -17.26 1.26
N LEU A 81 -36.15 -18.11 0.25
CA LEU A 81 -35.13 -17.86 -0.78
C LEU A 81 -35.41 -16.56 -1.54
N ARG A 82 -36.68 -16.29 -1.90
CA ARG A 82 -37.05 -15.05 -2.59
C ARG A 82 -36.90 -13.84 -1.69
N ALA A 83 -37.31 -13.94 -0.43
CA ALA A 83 -37.17 -12.88 0.56
C ALA A 83 -35.68 -12.54 0.84
N ALA A 84 -34.85 -13.57 1.08
CA ALA A 84 -33.41 -13.43 1.27
C ALA A 84 -32.73 -12.82 0.04
N SER A 85 -33.08 -13.28 -1.17
CA SER A 85 -32.55 -12.70 -2.41
C SER A 85 -32.92 -11.22 -2.58
N ALA A 86 -34.16 -10.83 -2.24
CA ALA A 86 -34.59 -9.44 -2.30
C ALA A 86 -33.88 -8.56 -1.25
N ALA A 87 -33.72 -9.06 -0.03
CA ALA A 87 -32.98 -8.38 1.04
C ALA A 87 -31.50 -8.20 0.66
N ARG A 88 -30.84 -9.25 0.17
CA ARG A 88 -29.47 -9.23 -0.32
C ARG A 88 -29.28 -8.22 -1.44
N LYS A 89 -30.16 -8.21 -2.43
CA LYS A 89 -30.12 -7.23 -3.53
C LYS A 89 -30.23 -5.78 -3.02
N LYS A 90 -31.09 -5.54 -2.03
CA LYS A 90 -31.25 -4.21 -1.41
C LYS A 90 -29.99 -3.78 -0.66
N LEU A 91 -29.39 -4.67 0.14
CA LEU A 91 -28.13 -4.43 0.84
C LEU A 91 -27.00 -4.12 -0.15
N LEU A 92 -26.84 -4.94 -1.19
CA LEU A 92 -25.80 -4.74 -2.19
C LEU A 92 -25.94 -3.40 -2.91
N ASN A 93 -27.17 -3.01 -3.29
CA ASN A 93 -27.41 -1.70 -3.91
C ASN A 93 -27.03 -0.53 -2.98
N SER A 94 -27.31 -0.63 -1.68
CA SER A 94 -26.93 0.37 -0.68
C SER A 94 -25.41 0.48 -0.55
N LEU A 95 -24.72 -0.67 -0.46
CA LEU A 95 -23.26 -0.74 -0.38
C LEU A 95 -22.59 -0.21 -1.65
N LEU A 96 -23.13 -0.49 -2.84
CA LEU A 96 -22.61 0.02 -4.11
C LEU A 96 -22.79 1.54 -4.26
N ALA A 97 -23.85 2.12 -3.69
CA ALA A 97 -24.02 3.57 -3.66
C ALA A 97 -22.94 4.26 -2.81
N ASP A 98 -22.45 3.61 -1.75
CA ASP A 98 -21.32 4.11 -0.97
C ASP A 98 -19.97 3.81 -1.62
N ALA A 99 -19.85 2.68 -2.33
CA ALA A 99 -18.66 2.36 -3.12
C ALA A 99 -18.39 3.46 -4.15
N GLN A 100 -19.44 3.98 -4.78
CA GLN A 100 -19.36 5.13 -5.68
C GLN A 100 -18.75 6.34 -4.98
N LYS A 101 -19.23 6.70 -3.78
CA LYS A 101 -18.70 7.85 -3.01
C LYS A 101 -17.23 7.66 -2.64
N ILE A 102 -16.82 6.43 -2.30
CA ILE A 102 -15.43 6.10 -1.99
C ILE A 102 -14.54 6.29 -3.23
N LEU A 103 -14.97 5.78 -4.40
CA LEU A 103 -14.25 5.96 -5.66
C LEU A 103 -14.14 7.43 -6.05
N GLU A 104 -15.23 8.18 -5.98
CA GLU A 104 -15.26 9.61 -6.29
C GLU A 104 -14.37 10.42 -5.34
N GLY A 105 -14.41 10.12 -4.04
CA GLY A 105 -13.54 10.74 -3.03
C GLY A 105 -12.04 10.47 -3.28
N ALA A 106 -11.71 9.33 -3.90
CA ALA A 106 -10.36 8.99 -4.33
C ALA A 106 -9.98 9.55 -5.72
N GLY A 107 -10.83 10.36 -6.34
CA GLY A 107 -10.64 10.88 -7.69
C GLY A 107 -10.68 9.80 -8.77
N LYS A 108 -11.39 8.69 -8.54
CA LYS A 108 -11.56 7.58 -9.48
C LYS A 108 -12.97 7.58 -10.08
N SER A 109 -13.08 7.16 -11.33
CA SER A 109 -14.37 7.07 -12.02
C SER A 109 -15.17 5.87 -11.49
N ALA A 110 -16.36 6.14 -10.94
CA ALA A 110 -17.32 5.12 -10.53
C ALA A 110 -18.12 4.59 -11.74
N THR A 111 -17.45 3.92 -12.66
CA THR A 111 -18.11 3.34 -13.84
C THR A 111 -19.01 2.17 -13.45
N PRO A 112 -20.05 1.83 -14.24
CA PRO A 112 -20.88 0.65 -13.99
C PRO A 112 -20.07 -0.63 -13.86
N ALA A 113 -19.03 -0.81 -14.69
CA ALA A 113 -18.14 -1.97 -14.64
C ALA A 113 -17.31 -2.01 -13.34
N ALA A 114 -16.82 -0.87 -12.86
CA ALA A 114 -16.09 -0.79 -11.59
C ALA A 114 -16.98 -1.15 -10.41
N LEU A 115 -18.22 -0.63 -10.36
CA LEU A 115 -19.19 -0.96 -9.32
C LEU A 115 -19.61 -2.44 -9.37
N GLN A 116 -19.79 -3.01 -10.57
CA GLN A 116 -20.04 -4.44 -10.73
C GLN A 116 -18.87 -5.29 -10.21
N ARG A 117 -17.62 -4.89 -10.44
CA ARG A 117 -16.45 -5.59 -9.88
C ARG A 117 -16.43 -5.51 -8.36
N VAL A 118 -16.64 -4.33 -7.78
CA VAL A 118 -16.74 -4.15 -6.32
C VAL A 118 -17.83 -5.04 -5.72
N GLY A 119 -19.00 -5.11 -6.35
CA GLY A 119 -20.09 -5.97 -5.89
C GLY A 119 -19.69 -7.45 -5.86
N ARG A 120 -19.08 -7.95 -6.94
CA ARG A 120 -18.59 -9.34 -6.99
C ARG A 120 -17.52 -9.64 -5.95
N THR A 121 -16.56 -8.73 -5.76
CA THR A 121 -15.50 -8.91 -4.75
C THR A 121 -16.06 -8.89 -3.33
N LEU A 122 -16.99 -7.99 -3.04
CA LEU A 122 -17.67 -7.92 -1.75
C LEU A 122 -18.45 -9.22 -1.46
N GLU A 123 -19.20 -9.72 -2.44
CA GLU A 123 -19.95 -10.97 -2.31
C GLU A 123 -19.04 -12.20 -2.20
N GLY A 124 -17.92 -12.23 -2.92
CA GLY A 124 -16.90 -13.27 -2.80
C GLY A 124 -16.30 -13.28 -1.40
N ALA A 125 -15.81 -12.14 -0.93
CA ALA A 125 -15.25 -11.99 0.41
C ALA A 125 -16.26 -12.36 1.51
N ALA A 126 -17.54 -11.99 1.37
CA ALA A 126 -18.57 -12.36 2.34
C ALA A 126 -18.76 -13.88 2.47
N GLN A 127 -18.47 -14.65 1.41
CA GLN A 127 -18.63 -16.10 1.38
C GLN A 127 -17.36 -16.87 1.77
N SER A 128 -16.18 -16.35 1.42
CA SER A 128 -14.92 -17.09 1.58
C SER A 128 -13.92 -16.46 2.56
N ASP A 129 -14.13 -15.20 2.96
CA ASP A 129 -13.19 -14.43 3.77
C ASP A 129 -13.93 -13.43 4.70
N SER A 130 -15.00 -13.93 5.35
CA SER A 130 -15.93 -13.12 6.14
C SER A 130 -15.24 -12.35 7.27
N ASP A 131 -14.26 -12.96 7.94
CA ASP A 131 -13.59 -12.36 9.09
C ASP A 131 -12.75 -11.15 8.68
N ASN A 132 -11.95 -11.29 7.61
CA ASN A 132 -11.18 -10.17 7.06
C ASN A 132 -12.10 -9.13 6.41
N LEU A 133 -13.22 -9.53 5.82
CA LEU A 133 -14.22 -8.58 5.33
C LEU A 133 -14.79 -7.74 6.47
N LEU A 134 -15.17 -8.36 7.60
CA LEU A 134 -15.71 -7.64 8.76
C LEU A 134 -14.65 -6.75 9.43
N ALA A 135 -13.39 -7.18 9.46
CA ALA A 135 -12.27 -6.38 9.94
C ALA A 135 -11.84 -5.27 8.97
N GLY A 136 -12.27 -5.33 7.70
CA GLY A 136 -11.83 -4.40 6.65
C GLY A 136 -10.36 -4.60 6.24
N THR A 137 -9.87 -5.84 6.31
CA THR A 137 -8.47 -6.23 6.07
C THR A 137 -8.33 -7.22 4.91
N VAL A 138 -9.28 -7.25 3.98
CA VAL A 138 -9.21 -8.12 2.80
C VAL A 138 -7.96 -7.72 1.99
N GLU A 139 -7.11 -8.69 1.66
CA GLU A 139 -5.85 -8.44 0.96
C GLU A 139 -5.96 -8.63 -0.56
N SER A 140 -6.85 -9.53 -1.01
CA SER A 140 -6.99 -9.92 -2.41
C SER A 140 -8.44 -10.23 -2.78
N GLU A 141 -8.77 -10.14 -4.07
CA GLU A 141 -10.09 -10.57 -4.54
C GLU A 141 -10.24 -12.08 -4.33
N SER A 142 -11.30 -12.47 -3.64
CA SER A 142 -11.73 -13.87 -3.55
C SER A 142 -12.67 -14.17 -4.72
N GLU A 143 -12.32 -15.11 -5.59
CA GLU A 143 -13.24 -15.55 -6.64
C GLU A 143 -14.35 -16.42 -6.04
N PRO A 144 -15.65 -16.18 -6.35
CA PRO A 144 -16.70 -17.10 -5.98
C PRO A 144 -16.49 -18.44 -6.69
N VAL A 145 -16.22 -19.49 -5.92
CA VAL A 145 -16.00 -20.89 -6.39
C VAL A 145 -17.12 -21.39 -7.32
N ALA A 146 -18.33 -20.80 -7.23
CA ALA A 146 -19.48 -21.18 -8.05
C ALA A 146 -19.38 -20.80 -9.55
N GLN A 147 -18.57 -19.78 -9.91
CA GLN A 147 -18.51 -19.29 -11.30
C GLN A 147 -17.55 -20.10 -12.19
N PHE A 148 -16.70 -20.93 -11.59
CA PHE A 148 -15.74 -21.79 -12.29
C PHE A 148 -16.40 -22.93 -13.10
N VAL A 149 -17.63 -23.34 -12.74
CA VAL A 149 -18.31 -24.51 -13.35
C VAL A 149 -19.29 -24.11 -14.46
N ALA A 150 -19.80 -22.89 -14.47
CA ALA A 150 -20.95 -22.51 -15.32
C ALA A 150 -20.59 -21.87 -16.67
N THR A 151 -19.39 -21.33 -16.83
CA THR A 151 -18.96 -20.66 -18.08
C THR A 151 -17.70 -21.32 -18.58
N GLY A 152 -17.84 -22.33 -19.45
CA GLY A 152 -16.73 -22.93 -20.19
C GLY A 152 -15.78 -21.84 -20.69
N GLY A 153 -14.54 -21.91 -20.21
CA GLY A 153 -13.61 -20.79 -20.18
C GLY A 153 -13.38 -20.13 -21.53
N VAL A 154 -13.66 -18.83 -21.58
CA VAL A 154 -13.00 -17.88 -22.47
C VAL A 154 -12.66 -16.67 -21.61
N TRP A 155 -11.39 -16.59 -21.22
CA TRP A 155 -10.84 -15.43 -20.54
C TRP A 155 -10.67 -14.30 -21.55
N ALA A 156 -11.26 -13.14 -21.26
CA ALA A 156 -10.72 -11.89 -21.78
C ALA A 156 -9.45 -11.61 -20.97
N GLU A 157 -8.31 -11.99 -21.55
CA GLU A 157 -6.96 -11.80 -21.04
C GLU A 157 -6.79 -10.37 -20.49
N SER A 158 -6.67 -10.26 -19.17
CA SER A 158 -5.97 -9.16 -18.53
C SER A 158 -4.66 -9.77 -18.07
N ASP A 159 -3.55 -9.33 -18.67
CA ASP A 159 -2.20 -9.86 -18.48
C ASP A 159 -1.88 -10.15 -17.00
N GLU A 160 -2.06 -11.40 -16.60
CA GLU A 160 -1.41 -11.93 -15.41
C GLU A 160 0.06 -12.08 -15.77
N VAL A 161 0.84 -11.08 -15.37
CA VAL A 161 2.30 -11.09 -15.44
C VAL A 161 2.80 -12.45 -14.94
N SER A 162 3.39 -13.22 -15.84
CA SER A 162 3.85 -14.59 -15.57
C SER A 162 4.78 -14.62 -14.34
N ASP A 163 4.81 -15.73 -13.60
CA ASP A 163 5.79 -15.94 -12.51
C ASP A 163 7.25 -15.72 -12.95
N SER A 164 7.55 -15.85 -14.24
CA SER A 164 8.85 -15.48 -14.82
C SER A 164 9.04 -13.97 -14.90
N GLU A 165 8.04 -13.21 -15.36
CA GLU A 165 8.10 -11.76 -15.46
C GLU A 165 8.07 -11.09 -14.09
N ARG A 166 7.33 -11.65 -13.12
CA ARG A 166 7.34 -11.18 -11.73
C ARG A 166 8.74 -11.31 -11.12
N ARG A 167 9.42 -12.43 -11.35
CA ARG A 167 10.84 -12.61 -10.94
C ARG A 167 11.76 -11.61 -11.61
N GLN A 168 11.61 -11.38 -12.91
CA GLN A 168 12.42 -10.38 -13.63
C GLN A 168 12.19 -8.96 -13.12
N LEU A 169 10.95 -8.60 -12.75
CA LEU A 169 10.65 -7.29 -12.20
C LEU A 169 11.26 -7.10 -10.80
N LEU A 170 11.23 -8.14 -9.96
CA LEU A 170 11.90 -8.11 -8.65
C LEU A 170 13.42 -7.97 -8.79
N GLU A 171 14.04 -8.76 -9.69
CA GLU A 171 15.47 -8.65 -9.95
C GLU A 171 15.88 -7.29 -10.54
N ARG A 172 15.00 -6.65 -11.31
CA ARG A 172 15.22 -5.29 -11.82
C ARG A 172 15.08 -4.24 -10.72
N ALA A 173 14.10 -4.41 -9.83
CA ALA A 173 13.93 -3.52 -8.69
C ALA A 173 15.10 -3.61 -7.71
N GLU A 174 15.57 -4.81 -7.40
CA GLU A 174 16.73 -5.05 -6.55
C GLU A 174 18.02 -4.46 -7.16
N ARG A 175 18.22 -4.62 -8.47
CA ARG A 175 19.33 -3.97 -9.18
C ARG A 175 19.25 -2.45 -9.13
N ALA A 176 18.06 -1.88 -9.34
CA ALA A 176 17.86 -0.44 -9.27
C ALA A 176 18.10 0.12 -7.85
N GLU A 177 17.75 -0.64 -6.82
CA GLU A 177 18.02 -0.30 -5.41
C GLU A 177 19.53 -0.32 -5.12
N GLN A 178 20.23 -1.38 -5.55
CA GLN A 178 21.69 -1.47 -5.43
C GLN A 178 22.41 -0.33 -6.16
N GLU A 179 21.98 0.01 -7.38
CA GLU A 179 22.52 1.13 -8.15
C GLU A 179 22.26 2.47 -7.42
N ALA A 180 21.08 2.66 -6.82
CA ALA A 180 20.75 3.87 -6.07
C ALA A 180 21.59 3.99 -4.78
N GLU A 181 21.83 2.88 -4.07
CA GLU A 181 22.72 2.82 -2.91
C GLU A 181 24.17 3.14 -3.30
N GLU A 182 24.67 2.56 -4.40
CA GLU A 182 26.02 2.84 -4.90
C GLU A 182 26.17 4.30 -5.32
N MET A 183 25.18 4.86 -6.01
CA MET A 183 25.17 6.28 -6.39
C MET A 183 25.16 7.19 -5.16
N THR A 184 24.42 6.82 -4.12
CA THR A 184 24.38 7.57 -2.86
C THR A 184 25.72 7.50 -2.13
N ALA A 185 26.35 6.32 -2.08
CA ALA A 185 27.67 6.14 -1.49
C ALA A 185 28.74 6.97 -2.22
N ARG A 186 28.73 6.96 -3.57
CA ARG A 186 29.61 7.78 -4.40
C ARG A 186 29.39 9.27 -4.19
N ALA A 187 28.14 9.71 -4.00
CA ALA A 187 27.84 11.11 -3.73
C ALA A 187 28.41 11.55 -2.36
N VAL A 188 28.26 10.72 -1.33
CA VAL A 188 28.83 10.97 0.01
C VAL A 188 30.36 11.05 -0.05
N GLU A 189 31.01 10.11 -0.76
CA GLU A 189 32.47 10.11 -0.92
C GLU A 189 32.96 11.38 -1.65
N ALA A 190 32.27 11.77 -2.73
CA ALA A 190 32.57 12.99 -3.47
C ALA A 190 32.40 14.27 -2.62
N GLU A 191 31.38 14.33 -1.76
CA GLU A 191 31.21 15.44 -0.82
C GLU A 191 32.35 15.52 0.19
N ASP A 192 32.81 14.39 0.73
CA ASP A 192 33.91 14.35 1.67
C ASP A 192 35.25 14.70 1.01
N ASP A 193 35.48 14.29 -0.23
CA ASP A 193 36.63 14.74 -1.03
C ASP A 193 36.58 16.25 -1.29
N ALA A 194 35.41 16.78 -1.64
CA ALA A 194 35.24 18.21 -1.83
C ALA A 194 35.54 19.00 -0.54
N ARG A 195 35.10 18.50 0.62
CA ARG A 195 35.45 19.07 1.94
C ARG A 195 36.95 19.04 2.19
N ARG A 196 37.61 17.90 1.97
CA ARG A 196 39.08 17.75 2.12
C ARG A 196 39.85 18.75 1.25
N LEU A 197 39.46 18.89 -0.02
CA LEU A 197 40.10 19.83 -0.95
C LEU A 197 39.86 21.29 -0.55
N ALA A 198 38.66 21.62 -0.06
CA ALA A 198 38.35 22.96 0.44
C ALA A 198 39.22 23.33 1.64
N ASP A 199 39.42 22.41 2.58
CA ASP A 199 40.28 22.61 3.76
C ASP A 199 41.76 22.82 3.38
N LEU A 200 42.26 22.03 2.43
CA LEU A 200 43.63 22.20 1.91
C LEU A 200 43.80 23.57 1.24
N ALA A 201 42.84 23.98 0.42
CA ALA A 201 42.85 25.28 -0.23
C ALA A 201 42.79 26.44 0.80
N ALA A 202 42.01 26.28 1.87
CA ALA A 202 41.93 27.27 2.95
C ALA A 202 43.29 27.43 3.67
N ARG A 203 43.95 26.31 4.00
CA ARG A 203 45.30 26.31 4.61
C ARG A 203 46.34 26.95 3.72
N ALA A 204 46.35 26.63 2.43
CA ALA A 204 47.28 27.23 1.47
C ALA A 204 47.07 28.76 1.35
N ARG A 205 45.82 29.21 1.31
CA ARG A 205 45.48 30.66 1.29
C ARG A 205 45.90 31.37 2.59
N ALA A 206 45.76 30.71 3.74
CA ALA A 206 46.22 31.26 5.02
C ALA A 206 47.74 31.44 5.03
N GLY A 207 48.51 30.40 4.68
CA GLY A 207 49.97 30.49 4.61
C GLY A 207 50.46 31.53 3.61
N ALA A 208 49.80 31.66 2.45
CA ALA A 208 50.12 32.70 1.48
C ALA A 208 49.84 34.13 1.99
N ARG A 209 48.83 34.31 2.84
CA ARG A 209 48.57 35.60 3.51
C ARG A 209 49.65 35.92 4.53
N GLU A 210 50.00 34.97 5.40
CA GLU A 210 51.04 35.14 6.41
C GLU A 210 52.39 35.51 5.78
N ALA A 211 52.80 34.81 4.73
CA ALA A 211 54.04 35.11 4.01
C ALA A 211 54.04 36.53 3.39
N ARG A 212 52.90 36.97 2.83
CA ARG A 212 52.76 38.34 2.30
C ARG A 212 52.85 39.39 3.39
N GLU A 213 52.23 39.14 4.54
CA GLU A 213 52.27 40.03 5.70
C GLU A 213 53.69 40.13 6.29
N GLU A 214 54.43 39.02 6.33
CA GLU A 214 55.83 39.00 6.75
C GLU A 214 56.73 39.81 5.82
N VAL A 215 56.58 39.64 4.49
CA VAL A 215 57.31 40.45 3.49
C VAL A 215 56.97 41.94 3.65
N GLN A 216 55.70 42.30 3.86
CA GLN A 216 55.30 43.69 4.07
C GLN A 216 55.86 44.29 5.37
N ARG A 217 55.90 43.51 6.45
CA ARG A 217 56.50 43.93 7.73
C ARG A 217 58.00 44.16 7.58
N ALA A 218 58.72 43.25 6.93
CA ALA A 218 60.14 43.38 6.66
C ALA A 218 60.45 44.61 5.79
N ALA A 219 59.59 44.91 4.80
CA ALA A 219 59.74 46.09 3.94
C ALA A 219 59.50 47.41 4.68
N ARG A 220 58.63 47.44 5.70
CA ARG A 220 58.34 48.64 6.52
C ARG A 220 59.38 48.90 7.62
N ALA A 221 60.20 47.91 7.96
CA ALA A 221 61.22 48.01 9.00
C ALA A 221 62.60 48.46 8.47
N ARG A 222 62.73 48.66 7.15
CA ARG A 222 63.89 49.27 6.48
C ARG A 222 63.61 50.74 6.19
#